data_AF-A0A5E5BKW2-F1
#
_entry.id   AF-A0A5E5BKW2-F1
#
_cell.length_a   1.000
_cell.length_b   1.000
_cell.length_c   1.000
_cell.angle_alpha   90.00
_cell.angle_beta   90.00
_cell.angle_gamma   90.00
#
_symmetry.space_group_name_H-M   'P 1'
#
loop_
_entity.id
_entity.type
_entity.pdbx_description
1 polymer ?
#
loop_
_entity_poly.entity_id
_entity_poly.type
_entity_poly.pdbx_seq_one_letter_code
_entity_poly.pdbx_strand_id
1 'polypeptide(L)'
;MALYESHGLVDEALHGWCRERGLFAHHLAQWRADFCAGGAAVRRRESAQDVRGLKQTNVALQRELKRTETALAEAAALLVLQKNTVRCSGTRPNDLA
;
A
#
# COMPACT_ATOMS: atom_id res chain seq x y z
N MET A 1 3.08 28.96 -10.79
CA MET A 1 2.94 29.10 -9.32
C MET A 1 1.91 30.20 -9.02
N ALA A 2 0.63 29.95 -9.34
CA ALA A 2 -0.39 31.00 -9.47
C ALA A 2 -0.61 31.85 -8.20
N LEU A 3 -0.67 31.21 -7.03
CA LEU A 3 -0.85 31.89 -5.74
C LEU A 3 0.32 32.77 -5.32
N TYR A 4 1.54 32.40 -5.72
CA TYR A 4 2.75 33.17 -5.44
C TYR A 4 2.87 34.35 -6.39
N GLU A 5 2.57 34.12 -7.67
CA GLU A 5 2.64 35.16 -8.71
C GLU A 5 1.54 36.21 -8.57
N SER A 6 0.35 35.82 -8.07
CA SER A 6 -0.73 36.75 -7.78
C SER A 6 -0.59 37.41 -6.39
N HIS A 7 0.49 37.15 -5.66
CA HIS A 7 0.67 37.66 -4.31
C HIS A 7 0.97 39.16 -4.33
N GLY A 8 0.02 39.97 -3.86
CA GLY A 8 0.14 41.44 -3.81
C GLY A 8 -0.59 42.17 -4.94
N LEU A 9 -1.18 41.46 -5.90
CA LEU A 9 -2.10 42.06 -6.86
C LEU A 9 -3.45 42.32 -6.19
N VAL A 10 -4.03 43.48 -6.47
CA VAL A 10 -5.31 43.93 -5.88
C VAL A 10 -6.29 44.27 -7.00
N ASP A 11 -7.54 43.86 -6.82
CA ASP A 11 -8.71 44.23 -7.60
C ASP A 11 -8.50 44.15 -9.13
N GLU A 12 -8.45 45.28 -9.84
CA GLU A 12 -8.31 45.32 -11.31
C GLU A 12 -7.08 44.58 -11.82
N ALA A 13 -5.93 44.74 -11.15
CA ALA A 13 -4.69 44.07 -11.55
C ALA A 13 -4.76 42.56 -11.35
N LEU A 14 -5.45 42.11 -10.30
CA LEU A 14 -5.70 40.70 -10.05
C LEU A 14 -6.64 40.11 -11.10
N HIS A 15 -7.69 40.84 -11.46
CA HIS A 15 -8.70 40.39 -12.42
C HIS A 15 -8.14 40.36 -13.85
N GLY A 16 -7.31 41.34 -14.23
CA GLY A 16 -6.57 41.33 -15.50
C GLY A 16 -5.65 40.12 -15.60
N TRP A 17 -4.83 39.90 -14.57
CA TRP A 17 -3.94 38.74 -14.47
C TRP A 17 -4.69 37.40 -14.52
N CYS A 18 -5.87 37.32 -13.89
CA CYS A 18 -6.74 36.15 -13.96
C CYS A 18 -7.21 35.88 -15.39
N ARG A 19 -7.68 36.91 -16.11
CA ARG A 19 -8.19 36.79 -17.49
C ARG A 19 -7.11 36.35 -18.47
N GLU A 20 -5.90 36.90 -18.36
CA GLU A 20 -4.75 36.52 -19.19
C GLU A 20 -4.39 35.04 -19.07
N ARG A 21 -4.74 34.43 -17.92
CA ARG A 21 -4.40 33.04 -17.60
C ARG A 21 -5.59 32.09 -17.67
N GLY A 22 -6.77 32.58 -18.05
CA GLY A 22 -8.01 31.78 -18.05
C GLY A 22 -8.46 31.35 -16.65
N LEU A 23 -8.06 32.10 -15.62
CA LEU A 23 -8.41 31.86 -14.23
C LEU A 23 -9.49 32.84 -13.78
N PHE A 24 -10.13 32.52 -12.65
CA PHE A 24 -11.10 33.38 -12.00
C PHE A 24 -10.63 33.67 -10.57
N ALA A 25 -10.98 34.86 -10.06
CA ALA A 25 -10.59 35.27 -8.71
C ALA A 25 -11.08 34.28 -7.62
N HIS A 26 -12.24 33.65 -7.83
CA HIS A 26 -12.77 32.64 -6.91
C HIS A 26 -11.87 31.39 -6.81
N HIS A 27 -11.19 30.99 -7.90
CA HIS A 27 -10.23 29.89 -7.85
C HIS A 27 -9.03 30.21 -6.97
N LEU A 28 -8.49 31.43 -7.08
CA LEU A 28 -7.38 31.89 -6.23
C LEU A 28 -7.82 31.97 -4.76
N ALA A 29 -9.02 32.48 -4.49
CA ALA A 29 -9.57 32.54 -3.13
C ALA A 29 -9.76 31.14 -2.53
N GLN A 30 -10.31 30.21 -3.30
CA GLN A 30 -10.48 28.81 -2.89
C GLN A 30 -9.11 28.17 -2.59
N TRP A 31 -8.13 28.33 -3.48
CA TRP A 31 -6.80 27.74 -3.25
C TRP A 31 -6.05 28.37 -2.07
N ARG A 32 -6.23 29.68 -1.81
CA ARG A 32 -5.71 30.31 -0.58
C ARG A 32 -6.38 29.72 0.65
N ALA A 33 -7.70 29.56 0.61
CA ALA A 33 -8.45 28.93 1.69
C ALA A 33 -7.99 27.49 1.92
N ASP A 34 -7.86 26.67 0.87
CA ASP A 34 -7.41 25.28 0.97
C ASP A 34 -5.96 25.16 1.49
N PHE A 35 -5.10 26.11 1.09
CA PHE A 35 -3.72 26.20 1.56
C PHE A 35 -3.66 26.55 3.06
N CYS A 36 -4.41 27.57 3.48
CA CYS A 36 -4.43 28.06 4.87
C CYS A 36 -5.26 27.16 5.82
N ALA A 37 -6.34 26.56 5.33
CA ALA A 37 -7.24 25.71 6.11
C ALA A 37 -6.58 24.38 6.53
N GLY A 38 -5.34 24.13 6.10
CA GLY A 38 -4.54 23.06 6.67
C GLY A 38 -5.23 21.71 6.47
N GLY A 39 -5.41 21.31 5.21
CA GLY A 39 -5.80 19.93 4.87
C GLY A 39 -4.86 18.86 5.47
N ALA A 40 -3.78 19.24 6.15
CA ALA A 40 -2.93 18.35 6.93
C ALA A 40 -3.65 17.71 8.13
N ALA A 41 -4.60 18.37 8.81
CA ALA A 41 -5.20 17.80 10.02
C ALA A 41 -6.21 16.67 9.73
N VAL A 42 -7.10 16.88 8.75
CA VAL A 42 -8.07 15.88 8.29
C VAL A 42 -7.36 14.74 7.55
N ARG A 43 -6.46 15.05 6.60
CA ARG A 43 -5.68 14.01 5.88
C ARG A 43 -4.76 13.22 6.81
N ARG A 44 -4.25 13.80 7.90
CA ARG A 44 -3.41 13.08 8.89
C ARG A 44 -4.23 12.11 9.74
N ARG A 45 -5.49 12.44 10.08
CA ARG A 45 -6.37 11.53 10.81
C ARG A 45 -6.81 10.35 9.94
N GLU A 46 -7.23 10.61 8.71
CA GLU A 46 -7.61 9.58 7.74
C GLU A 46 -6.43 8.65 7.46
N SER A 47 -5.25 9.21 7.12
CA SER A 47 -4.06 8.39 6.89
C SER A 47 -3.60 7.60 8.12
N ALA A 48 -3.78 8.10 9.34
CA ALA A 48 -3.43 7.35 10.54
C ALA A 48 -4.38 6.17 10.81
N GLN A 49 -5.64 6.25 10.41
CA GLN A 49 -6.59 5.14 10.49
C GLN A 49 -6.32 4.11 9.38
N ASP A 50 -6.09 4.57 8.16
CA ASP A 50 -5.75 3.72 7.02
C ASP A 50 -4.46 2.93 7.26
N VAL A 51 -3.42 3.59 7.79
CA VAL A 51 -2.15 2.93 8.12
C VAL A 51 -2.34 1.87 9.22
N ARG A 52 -3.24 2.09 10.18
CA ARG A 52 -3.54 1.07 11.21
C ARG A 52 -4.29 -0.11 10.59
N GLY A 53 -5.28 0.14 9.74
CA GLY A 53 -6.00 -0.90 9.01
C GLY A 53 -5.07 -1.75 8.16
N LEU A 54 -4.23 -1.11 7.35
CA LEU A 54 -3.23 -1.78 6.51
C LEU A 54 -2.22 -2.60 7.31
N LYS A 55 -1.78 -2.12 8.48
CA LYS A 55 -0.90 -2.89 9.36
C LYS A 55 -1.59 -4.13 9.92
N GLN A 56 -2.85 -4.02 10.32
CA GLN A 56 -3.61 -5.15 10.85
C GLN A 56 -3.85 -6.23 9.78
N THR A 57 -4.23 -5.82 8.56
CA THR A 57 -4.39 -6.76 7.44
C THR A 57 -3.08 -7.43 7.08
N ASN A 58 -1.97 -6.68 7.06
CA ASN A 58 -0.66 -7.24 6.78
C ASN A 58 -0.26 -8.32 7.81
N VAL A 59 -0.44 -8.07 9.10
CA VAL A 59 -0.15 -9.06 10.16
C VAL A 59 -1.07 -10.29 10.06
N ALA A 60 -2.35 -10.09 9.73
CA ALA A 60 -3.29 -11.20 9.54
C ALA A 60 -2.86 -12.09 8.36
N LEU A 61 -2.54 -11.48 7.21
CA LEU A 61 -2.08 -12.18 6.02
C LEU A 61 -0.75 -12.92 6.27
N GLN A 62 0.21 -12.31 6.96
CA GLN A 62 1.47 -12.97 7.32
C GLN A 62 1.26 -14.22 8.18
N ARG A 63 0.29 -14.21 9.10
CA ARG A 63 -0.03 -15.38 9.93
C ARG A 63 -0.64 -16.51 9.12
N GLU A 64 -1.55 -16.18 8.21
CA GLU A 64 -2.16 -17.16 7.30
C GLU A 64 -1.11 -17.79 6.39
N LEU A 65 -0.24 -16.96 5.80
CA LEU A 65 0.87 -17.40 4.96
C LEU A 65 1.77 -18.37 5.74
N LYS A 66 2.18 -18.02 6.97
CA LYS A 66 3.00 -18.90 7.81
C LYS A 66 2.33 -20.25 8.09
N ARG A 67 1.02 -20.27 8.36
CA ARG A 67 0.27 -21.52 8.60
C ARG A 67 0.20 -22.39 7.34
N THR A 68 0.00 -21.77 6.18
CA THR A 68 -0.02 -22.49 4.91
C THR A 68 1.36 -23.05 4.55
N GLU A 69 2.44 -22.29 4.78
CA GLU A 69 3.81 -22.75 4.55
C GLU A 69 4.20 -23.90 5.49
N THR A 70 3.80 -23.85 6.77
CA THR A 70 4.06 -24.97 7.70
C THR A 70 3.35 -26.24 7.27
N ALA A 71 2.06 -26.15 6.89
CA ALA A 71 1.31 -27.30 6.41
C ALA A 71 1.89 -27.85 5.09
N LEU A 72 2.33 -26.96 4.20
CA LEU A 72 2.97 -27.33 2.94
C LEU A 72 4.33 -28.02 3.18
N ALA A 73 5.14 -27.51 4.10
CA ALA A 73 6.43 -28.09 4.46
C ALA A 73 6.27 -29.47 5.10
N GLU A 74 5.29 -29.64 5.98
CA GLU A 74 4.95 -30.94 6.58
C GLU A 74 4.49 -31.94 5.51
N ALA A 75 3.61 -31.53 4.59
CA ALA A 75 3.20 -32.36 3.47
C ALA A 75 4.38 -32.76 2.57
N ALA A 76 5.28 -31.82 2.25
CA ALA A 76 6.48 -32.09 1.47
C ALA A 76 7.42 -33.07 2.18
N ALA A 77 7.61 -32.94 3.50
CA ALA A 77 8.42 -33.87 4.29
C ALA A 77 7.85 -35.29 4.27
N LEU A 78 6.53 -35.44 4.41
CA LEU A 78 5.85 -36.74 4.29
C LEU A 78 6.04 -37.35 2.91
N LEU A 79 5.93 -36.57 1.83
CA LEU A 79 6.15 -37.06 0.46
C LEU A 79 7.60 -37.51 0.22
N VAL A 80 8.57 -36.78 0.76
CA VAL A 80 9.99 -37.16 0.66
C VAL A 80 10.26 -38.46 1.43
N LEU A 81 9.71 -38.60 2.63
CA LEU A 81 9.82 -39.82 3.42
C LEU A 81 9.19 -41.02 2.70
N GLN A 82 7.98 -40.87 2.17
CA GLN A 82 7.30 -41.92 1.39
C GLN A 82 8.12 -42.35 0.16
N LYS A 83 8.70 -41.39 -0.57
CA LYS A 83 9.57 -41.69 -1.72
C LYS A 83 10.79 -42.50 -1.29
N ASN A 84 11.41 -42.16 -0.17
CA ASN A 84 12.61 -42.85 0.33
C ASN A 84 12.29 -44.24 0.87
N THR A 85 11.16 -44.43 1.57
CA THR A 85 10.77 -45.74 2.07
C THR A 85 10.45 -46.71 0.93
N VAL A 86 9.77 -46.26 -0.13
CA VAL A 86 9.55 -47.04 -1.35
C VAL A 86 10.87 -47.37 -2.06
N ARG A 87 11.87 -46.49 -2.00
CA ARG A 87 13.20 -46.72 -2.58
C ARG A 87 14.02 -47.74 -1.79
N CYS A 88 13.93 -47.73 -0.45
CA CYS A 88 14.66 -48.66 0.42
C CYS A 88 13.99 -50.03 0.54
N SER A 89 12.67 -50.13 0.37
CA SER A 89 11.95 -51.41 0.43
C SER A 89 12.01 -52.23 -0.89
N GLY A 90 12.69 -51.72 -1.92
CA GLY A 90 12.75 -52.32 -3.27
C GLY A 90 13.86 -53.34 -3.53
N THR A 91 14.71 -53.70 -2.57
CA THR A 91 15.75 -54.75 -2.74
C THR A 91 15.95 -55.45 -1.39
N ARG A 92 15.47 -56.67 -1.15
CA ARG A 92 15.78 -57.94 -1.83
C ARG A 92 14.76 -59.03 -1.44
N PRO A 93 14.34 -59.91 -2.37
CA PRO A 93 14.16 -61.32 -2.05
C PRO A 93 15.18 -62.15 -2.85
N ASN A 94 15.84 -63.08 -2.17
CA ASN A 94 16.86 -64.03 -2.64
C ASN A 94 18.31 -63.51 -2.66
N ASP A 95 19.00 -63.76 -1.55
CA ASP A 95 20.37 -64.29 -1.51
C ASP A 95 20.56 -64.97 -0.13
N LEU A 96 19.79 -66.04 0.09
CA LEU A 96 19.98 -67.02 1.17
C LEU A 96 19.60 -68.39 0.60
N ALA A 97 20.46 -68.93 -0.27
CA ALA A 97 20.59 -70.35 -0.59
C ALA A 97 21.85 -70.56 -1.43
#